data_AF-A0A6A7AP38-F1
#
_entry.id   AF-A0A6A7AP38-F1
#
_cell.length_a   1.000
_cell.length_b   1.000
_cell.length_c   1.000
_cell.angle_alpha   90.00
_cell.angle_beta   90.00
_cell.angle_gamma   90.00
#
_symmetry.space_group_name_H-M   'P 1'
#
loop_
_entity.id
_entity.type
_entity.pdbx_description
1 polymer ?
#
loop_
_entity_poly.entity_id
_entity_poly.type
_entity_poly.pdbx_seq_one_letter_code
_entity_poly.pdbx_strand_id
1 'polypeptide(L)'
;MDVVCVQEPFTCANSRTSTHPGFRHLAPISTWDAPNALGSVRPRVMTYIRKGYHLKLQARESLNHPDLLWAVVNGVSILNCYRQ
;
A
#
# COMPACT_ATOMS: atom_id res chain seq x y z
N MET A 1 -4.66 6.35 14.91
CA MET A 1 -4.01 5.27 14.14
C MET A 1 -3.09 5.89 13.11
N ASP A 2 -1.84 5.44 13.07
CA ASP A 2 -0.78 6.02 12.24
C ASP A 2 -0.50 5.21 10.98
N VAL A 3 -0.59 3.88 11.08
CA VAL A 3 -0.48 2.96 9.95
C VAL A 3 -1.67 2.01 9.98
N VAL A 4 -2.27 1.76 8.82
CA VAL A 4 -3.39 0.84 8.64
C VAL A 4 -3.03 -0.17 7.56
N CYS A 5 -3.04 -1.45 7.92
CA CYS A 5 -2.88 -2.57 7.00
C CYS A 5 -4.27 -3.08 6.60
N VAL A 6 -4.54 -3.14 5.30
CA VAL A 6 -5.79 -3.67 4.75
C VAL A 6 -5.48 -4.90 3.91
N GLN A 7 -6.29 -5.94 4.09
CA GLN A 7 -6.24 -7.18 3.33
C GLN A 7 -7.51 -7.32 2.48
N GLU A 8 -7.36 -7.97 1.33
CA GLU A 8 -8.40 -8.17 0.31
C GLU A 8 -9.18 -6.89 -0.07
N PRO A 9 -8.52 -5.73 -0.23
CA PRO A 9 -9.23 -4.49 -0.50
C PRO A 9 -9.96 -4.56 -1.84
N PHE A 10 -11.27 -4.32 -1.86
CA PHE A 10 -12.04 -4.12 -3.10
C PHE A 10 -11.80 -2.73 -3.66
N THR A 11 -10.65 -2.56 -4.30
CA THR A 11 -10.18 -1.28 -4.83
C THR A 11 -9.75 -1.40 -6.28
N CYS A 12 -9.88 -0.28 -7.00
CA CYS A 12 -9.25 -0.03 -8.30
C CYS A 12 -8.30 1.16 -8.18
N ALA A 13 -7.33 1.25 -9.11
CA ALA A 13 -6.35 2.32 -9.13
C ALA A 13 -7.05 3.69 -9.20
N ASN A 14 -6.53 4.67 -8.46
CA ASN A 14 -7.07 6.04 -8.41
C ASN A 14 -8.56 6.15 -7.99
N SER A 15 -9.09 5.15 -7.29
CA SER A 15 -10.46 5.18 -6.79
C SER A 15 -10.60 5.95 -5.47
N ARG A 16 -11.82 6.41 -5.18
CA ARG A 16 -12.16 6.95 -3.85
C ARG A 16 -12.01 5.90 -2.73
N THR A 17 -12.04 4.61 -3.08
CA THR A 17 -11.84 3.50 -2.16
C THR A 17 -10.37 3.20 -1.87
N SER A 18 -9.44 3.68 -2.71
CA SER A 18 -7.98 3.49 -2.52
C SER A 18 -7.27 4.75 -2.01
N THR A 19 -7.98 5.88 -1.90
CA THR A 19 -7.39 7.19 -1.57
C THR A 19 -8.14 7.86 -0.41
N HIS A 20 -7.40 8.57 0.45
CA HIS A 20 -7.99 9.33 1.54
C HIS A 20 -7.17 10.61 1.80
N PRO A 21 -7.79 11.79 2.02
CA PRO A 21 -7.06 13.06 2.15
C PRO A 21 -6.04 13.05 3.30
N GLY A 22 -6.38 12.40 4.42
CA GLY A 22 -5.50 12.26 5.59
C GLY A 22 -4.47 11.12 5.53
N PHE A 23 -4.45 10.28 4.49
CA PHE A 23 -3.53 9.15 4.38
C PHE A 23 -2.78 9.12 3.05
N ARG A 24 -1.51 8.72 3.10
CA ARG A 24 -0.78 8.23 1.93
C ARG A 24 -1.07 6.74 1.81
N HIS A 25 -1.50 6.28 0.64
CA HIS A 25 -1.66 4.85 0.38
C HIS A 25 -0.40 4.30 -0.28
N LEU A 26 -0.10 3.04 0.00
CA LEU A 26 0.94 2.24 -0.65
C LEU A 26 0.30 0.99 -1.22
N ALA A 27 0.62 0.67 -2.47
CA ALA A 27 0.28 -0.59 -3.12
C ALA A 27 1.56 -1.44 -3.31
N PRO A 28 1.47 -2.78 -3.29
CA PRO A 28 2.61 -3.67 -3.44
C PRO A 28 3.07 -3.85 -4.91
N ILE A 29 2.21 -3.47 -5.87
CA ILE A 29 2.45 -3.67 -7.30
C ILE A 29 2.83 -2.32 -7.93
N SER A 30 3.96 -2.28 -8.61
CA SER A 30 4.48 -1.07 -9.26
C SER A 30 3.63 -0.59 -10.44
N THR A 31 2.92 -1.50 -11.10
CA THR A 31 1.98 -1.19 -12.20
C THR A 31 0.58 -0.80 -11.73
N TRP A 32 0.37 -0.67 -10.41
CA TRP A 32 -0.95 -0.32 -9.86
C TRP A 32 -1.52 0.96 -10.46
N ASP A 33 -0.71 2.00 -10.60
CA ASP A 33 -1.15 3.29 -11.15
C ASP A 33 -1.31 3.25 -12.70
N ALA A 34 -0.96 2.13 -13.34
CA ALA A 34 -1.11 1.86 -14.76
C ALA A 34 -2.00 0.61 -14.99
N PRO A 35 -3.30 0.67 -14.69
CA PRO A 35 -4.19 -0.50 -14.72
C PRO A 35 -4.33 -1.16 -16.11
N ASN A 36 -4.01 -0.44 -17.17
CA ASN A 36 -4.02 -0.96 -18.54
C ASN A 36 -2.69 -1.59 -18.98
N ALA A 37 -1.68 -1.61 -18.10
CA ALA A 37 -0.40 -2.25 -18.39
C ALA A 37 -0.56 -3.79 -18.39
N LEU A 38 0.15 -4.46 -19.31
CA LEU A 38 0.22 -5.91 -19.34
C LEU A 38 0.74 -6.43 -17.99
N GLY A 39 0.01 -7.35 -17.36
CA GLY A 39 0.36 -7.86 -16.02
C GLY A 39 -0.07 -6.97 -14.86
N SER A 40 -1.00 -6.03 -15.06
CA SER A 40 -1.67 -5.36 -13.95
C SER A 40 -2.47 -6.38 -13.13
N VAL A 41 -2.10 -6.55 -11.87
CA VAL A 41 -2.80 -7.41 -10.90
C VAL A 41 -3.39 -6.52 -9.82
N ARG A 42 -4.61 -6.82 -9.37
CA ARG A 42 -5.20 -6.12 -8.24
C ARG A 42 -4.42 -6.45 -6.96
N PRO A 43 -3.98 -5.44 -6.19
CA PRO A 43 -3.31 -5.69 -4.93
C PRO A 43 -4.28 -6.36 -3.95
N ARG A 44 -3.76 -7.35 -3.23
CA ARG A 44 -4.49 -8.08 -2.18
C ARG A 44 -4.13 -7.57 -0.79
N VAL A 45 -3.10 -6.73 -0.70
CA VAL A 45 -2.79 -5.91 0.49
C VAL A 45 -2.61 -4.46 0.10
N MET A 46 -2.99 -3.55 1.00
CA MET A 46 -2.68 -2.12 0.91
C MET A 46 -2.26 -1.60 2.29
N THR A 47 -1.37 -0.61 2.32
CA THR A 47 -0.93 0.02 3.57
C THR A 47 -1.17 1.52 3.49
N TYR A 48 -1.87 2.08 4.48
CA TYR A 48 -2.13 3.50 4.59
C TYR A 48 -1.32 4.10 5.73
N ILE A 49 -0.63 5.20 5.47
CA ILE A 49 0.17 5.93 6.44
C ILE A 49 -0.45 7.30 6.64
N ARG A 50 -0.80 7.66 7.88
CA ARG A 50 -1.39 8.95 8.22
C ARG A 50 -0.43 10.06 7.80
N LYS A 51 -0.94 11.10 7.15
CA LYS A 51 -0.17 12.30 6.84
C LYS A 51 0.03 13.10 8.13
N GLY A 52 1.26 13.49 8.43
CA GLY A 52 1.59 14.32 9.58
C GLY A 52 3.11 14.50 9.70
N TYR A 53 3.54 15.62 10.28
CA TYR A 53 4.95 16.00 10.36
C TYR A 53 5.83 15.03 11.16
N HIS A 54 5.24 14.20 12.03
CA HIS A 54 5.94 13.24 12.87
C HIS A 54 6.09 11.86 12.24
N LEU A 55 5.40 11.54 11.13
CA LEU A 55 5.49 10.23 10.46
C LEU A 55 6.29 10.37 9.16
N LYS A 56 7.42 9.68 9.10
CA LYS A 56 8.32 9.63 7.94
C LYS A 56 8.35 8.21 7.40
N LEU A 57 7.79 8.03 6.20
CA LEU A 57 8.06 6.84 5.39
C LEU A 57 9.51 6.92 4.90
N GLN A 58 10.37 6.02 5.38
CA GLN A 58 11.76 5.95 4.94
C GLN A 58 11.94 5.13 3.67
N ALA A 59 11.31 3.96 3.61
CA ALA A 59 11.44 3.05 2.49
C ALA A 59 10.13 2.31 2.23
N ARG A 60 9.88 2.06 0.94
CA ARG A 60 8.91 1.07 0.47
C ARG A 60 9.68 0.08 -0.37
N GLU A 61 9.72 -1.17 0.08
CA GLU A 61 10.35 -2.23 -0.70
C GLU A 61 9.29 -2.89 -1.59
N SER A 62 9.51 -2.81 -2.90
CA SER A 62 8.62 -3.44 -3.87
C SER A 62 8.98 -4.91 -3.96
N LEU A 63 8.19 -5.74 -3.28
CA LEU A 63 8.28 -7.20 -3.43
C LEU A 63 7.63 -7.67 -4.75
N ASN A 64 6.94 -6.77 -5.46
CA ASN A 64 6.18 -7.05 -6.69
C ASN A 64 5.25 -8.27 -6.53
N HIS A 65 4.66 -8.43 -5.34
CA HIS A 65 3.77 -9.53 -5.01
C HIS A 65 2.45 -8.98 -4.46
N PRO A 66 1.27 -9.35 -5.02
CA PRO A 66 -0.02 -8.76 -4.63
C PRO A 66 -0.35 -8.90 -3.14
N ASP A 67 0.19 -9.93 -2.50
CA ASP A 67 -0.07 -10.29 -1.11
C ASP A 67 0.95 -9.75 -0.09
N LEU A 68 2.04 -9.11 -0.53
CA LEU A 68 3.12 -8.68 0.36
C LEU A 68 3.47 -7.21 0.12
N LEU A 69 3.39 -6.41 1.18
CA LEU A 69 3.80 -5.01 1.16
C LEU A 69 4.67 -4.69 2.37
N TRP A 70 5.92 -4.32 2.11
CA TRP A 70 6.86 -3.90 3.13
C TRP A 70 7.08 -2.39 3.10
N ALA A 71 6.87 -1.73 4.24
CA ALA A 71 7.19 -0.34 4.46
C ALA A 71 8.00 -0.15 5.76
N VAL A 72 8.89 0.84 5.76
CA VAL A 72 9.61 1.30 6.96
C VAL A 72 9.11 2.70 7.31
N VAL A 73 8.51 2.85 8.48
CA VAL A 73 7.93 4.12 8.97
C VAL A 73 8.54 4.47 10.32
N ASN A 74 9.15 5.64 10.43
CA ASN A 74 9.89 6.06 11.63
C ASN A 74 10.90 5.00 12.15
N GLY A 75 11.49 4.20 11.25
CA GLY A 75 12.46 3.16 11.58
C GLY A 75 11.83 1.82 11.97
N VAL A 76 10.50 1.74 12.00
CA VAL A 76 9.75 0.51 12.26
C VAL A 76 9.44 -0.18 10.94
N SER A 77 9.89 -1.41 10.80
CA SER A 77 9.55 -2.28 9.67
C SER A 77 8.15 -2.89 9.83
N ILE A 78 7.30 -2.70 8.83
CA ILE A 78 5.93 -3.20 8.79
C ILE A 78 5.78 -4.02 7.51
N LEU A 79 5.50 -5.31 7.67
CA LEU A 79 5.19 -6.21 6.57
C LEU A 79 3.70 -6.56 6.63
N ASN A 80 2.92 -6.05 5.67
CA ASN A 80 1.53 -6.45 5.48
C ASN A 80 1.50 -7.68 4.57
N CYS A 81 1.15 -8.83 5.14
CA CYS A 81 1.02 -10.10 4.44
C CYS A 81 -0.43 -10.53 4.40
N TYR A 82 -0.88 -11.03 3.26
CA TYR A 82 -2.06 -11.86 3.16
C TYR A 82 -1.66 -13.29 2.77
N ARG A 83 -2.19 -14.27 3.48
CA ARG A 83 -2.04 -15.69 3.15
C ARG A 83 -3.44 -16.29 3.12
N GLN A 84 -3.75 -16.99 2.03
CA GLN A 84 -4.96 -17.80 1.91
C GLN A 84 -4.90 -19.03 2.82
#